data_AF-A0A2V6FYT4-F1
#
_entry.id   AF-A0A2V6FYT4-F1
#
_cell.length_a   1.000
_cell.length_b   1.000
_cell.length_c   1.000
_cell.angle_alpha   90.00
_cell.angle_beta   90.00
_cell.angle_gamma   90.00
#
_symmetry.space_group_name_H-M   'P 1'
#
loop_
_entity.id
_entity.type
_entity.pdbx_description
1 polymer ?
#
loop_
_entity_poly.entity_id
_entity_poly.type
_entity_poly.pdbx_seq_one_letter_code
_entity_poly.pdbx_strand_id
1 'polypeptide(L)'
;MNKFAIGCGGLVVIVLFIAFIIALFFGGTYNRLVRSQQSVDQQWAQVQNVYQRRADLIPNLVNTVAGAANFEKSTLVEVTNARASVGRVQLDPNKAPSDAAQLQEFQAAQGQLSNALSRLLVVVERYPELRANQNFQSLQAQLEGTENRIAVERGNFNSVVQSYNVAVRSFPTNMIAGMFGFSPRPFFTAAAGAERPPPVQFNFASPAPAASPVASP
;
A
#
# COMPACT_ATOMS: atom_id res chain seq x y z
N MET A 1 26.21 52.19 42.92
CA MET A 1 25.23 51.31 42.25
C MET A 1 25.51 51.33 40.76
N ASN A 2 25.58 50.17 40.06
CA ASN A 2 25.30 49.99 38.61
C ASN A 2 25.93 48.73 37.98
N LYS A 3 26.95 48.11 38.57
CA LYS A 3 27.50 46.84 38.03
C LYS A 3 26.50 45.67 38.14
N PHE A 4 25.71 45.62 39.22
CA PHE A 4 24.65 44.63 39.41
C PHE A 4 23.43 44.83 38.49
N ALA A 5 23.04 46.08 38.22
CA ALA A 5 21.92 46.40 37.31
C ALA A 5 22.27 46.11 35.84
N ILE A 6 23.51 46.41 35.43
CA ILE A 6 24.04 46.07 34.10
C ILE A 6 24.18 44.54 33.94
N GLY A 7 24.61 43.83 34.99
CA GLY A 7 24.66 42.36 35.01
C GLY A 7 23.29 41.69 34.88
N CYS A 8 22.28 42.20 35.59
CA CYS A 8 20.90 41.71 35.47
C CYS A 8 20.29 42.04 34.11
N GLY A 9 20.53 43.24 33.57
CA GLY A 9 20.06 43.63 32.23
C GLY A 9 20.66 42.76 31.13
N GLY A 10 21.96 42.46 31.19
CA GLY A 10 22.61 41.55 30.25
C GLY A 10 22.08 40.12 30.30
N LEU A 11 21.80 39.60 31.51
CA LEU A 11 21.24 38.25 31.70
C LEU A 11 19.83 38.13 31.12
N VAL A 12 18.98 39.15 31.32
CA VAL A 12 17.63 39.20 30.72
C VAL A 12 17.69 39.21 29.19
N VAL A 13 18.60 40.00 28.60
CA VAL A 13 18.78 40.03 27.13
C VAL A 13 19.23 38.66 26.60
N ILE A 14 20.14 37.98 27.30
CA ILE A 14 20.59 36.62 26.93
C ILE A 14 19.43 35.62 27.00
N VAL A 15 18.62 35.65 28.06
CA VAL A 15 17.46 34.75 28.21
C VAL A 15 16.43 35.01 27.10
N LEU A 16 16.11 36.26 26.80
CA LEU A 16 15.18 36.62 25.72
C LEU A 16 15.71 36.19 24.34
N PHE A 17 17.00 36.35 24.10
CA PHE A 17 17.63 35.91 22.86
C PHE A 17 17.57 34.37 22.70
N ILE A 18 17.87 33.63 23.77
CA ILE A 18 17.74 32.16 23.79
C ILE A 18 16.28 31.74 23.54
N ALA A 19 15.32 32.37 24.22
CA ALA A 19 13.90 32.11 24.02
C ALA A 19 13.45 32.37 22.57
N PHE A 20 13.96 33.44 21.95
CA PHE A 20 13.69 33.74 20.54
C PHE A 20 14.23 32.66 19.59
N ILE A 21 15.47 32.18 19.80
CA ILE A 21 16.04 31.08 19.02
C ILE A 21 15.21 29.80 19.17
N ILE A 22 14.78 29.48 20.40
CA ILE A 22 13.91 28.32 20.66
C ILE A 22 12.58 28.47 19.92
N ALA A 23 11.94 29.65 19.95
CA ALA A 23 10.68 29.88 19.25
C ALA A 23 10.83 29.68 17.72
N LEU A 24 11.91 30.19 17.12
CA LEU A 24 12.21 29.98 15.70
C LEU A 24 12.42 28.50 15.38
N PHE A 25 13.14 27.77 16.24
CA PHE A 25 13.35 26.33 16.09
C PHE A 25 12.03 25.55 16.13
N PHE A 26 11.16 25.86 17.09
CA PHE A 26 9.86 25.21 17.24
C PHE A 26 8.95 25.47 16.03
N GLY A 27 8.86 26.72 15.58
CA GLY A 27 8.05 27.09 14.41
C GLY A 27 8.55 26.42 13.11
N GLY A 28 9.87 26.40 12.90
CA GLY A 28 10.47 25.74 11.73
C GLY A 28 10.23 24.23 11.72
N THR A 29 10.36 23.59 12.87
CA THR A 29 10.17 22.14 13.01
C THR A 29 8.70 21.73 12.87
N TYR A 30 7.78 22.48 13.49
CA TYR A 30 6.34 22.28 13.31
C TYR A 30 5.93 22.34 11.83
N ASN A 31 6.34 23.39 11.12
CA ASN A 31 6.03 23.54 9.70
C ASN A 31 6.61 22.40 8.84
N ARG A 32 7.80 21.88 9.20
CA ARG A 32 8.39 20.72 8.53
C ARG A 32 7.56 19.46 8.77
N LEU A 33 7.10 19.22 10.00
CA LEU A 33 6.24 18.08 10.34
C LEU A 33 4.89 18.15 9.63
N VAL A 34 4.26 19.33 9.57
CA VAL A 34 3.01 19.54 8.82
C VAL A 34 3.20 19.19 7.34
N ARG A 35 4.27 19.70 6.72
CA ARG A 35 4.57 19.37 5.30
C ARG A 35 4.80 17.87 5.11
N SER A 36 5.54 17.23 6.00
CA SER A 36 5.81 15.79 5.90
C SER A 36 4.54 14.96 6.12
N GLN A 37 3.65 15.36 7.02
CA GLN A 37 2.35 14.72 7.22
C GLN A 37 1.48 14.87 5.97
N GLN A 38 1.42 16.07 5.39
CA GLN A 38 0.70 16.32 4.14
C GLN A 38 1.24 15.46 2.99
N SER A 39 2.54 15.22 2.91
CA SER A 39 3.11 14.30 1.91
C SER A 39 2.64 12.85 2.10
N VAL A 40 2.52 12.39 3.36
CA VAL A 40 1.97 11.06 3.64
C VAL A 40 0.50 10.99 3.23
N ASP A 41 -0.30 12.00 3.58
CA ASP A 41 -1.73 12.07 3.26
C ASP A 41 -1.96 12.17 1.73
N GLN A 42 -1.12 12.92 1.01
CA GLN A 42 -1.14 12.99 -0.45
C GLN A 42 -0.83 11.63 -1.10
N GLN A 43 0.20 10.93 -0.60
CA GLN A 43 0.57 9.62 -1.14
C GLN A 43 -0.50 8.56 -0.80
N TRP A 44 -1.15 8.67 0.36
CA TRP A 44 -2.30 7.85 0.71
C TRP A 44 -3.47 8.05 -0.27
N ALA A 45 -3.78 9.29 -0.63
CA ALA A 45 -4.81 9.58 -1.62
C ALA A 45 -4.50 8.92 -2.97
N GLN A 46 -3.21 8.84 -3.37
CA GLN A 46 -2.83 8.10 -4.58
C GLN A 46 -3.07 6.60 -4.45
N VAL A 47 -2.75 6.00 -3.31
CA VAL A 47 -3.07 4.59 -3.06
C VAL A 47 -4.59 4.35 -3.19
N GLN A 48 -5.39 5.21 -2.57
CA GLN A 48 -6.86 5.12 -2.60
C GLN A 48 -7.41 5.28 -4.02
N ASN A 49 -6.86 6.19 -4.83
CA ASN A 49 -7.27 6.37 -6.22
C ASN A 49 -7.10 5.08 -7.05
N VAL A 50 -5.98 4.37 -6.86
CA VAL A 50 -5.72 3.14 -7.62
C VAL A 50 -6.59 1.99 -7.13
N TYR A 51 -6.82 1.88 -5.82
CA TYR A 51 -7.78 0.90 -5.29
C TYR A 51 -9.23 1.17 -5.73
N GLN A 52 -9.63 2.44 -5.79
CA GLN A 52 -10.94 2.85 -6.30
C GLN A 52 -11.10 2.44 -7.76
N ARG A 53 -10.10 2.74 -8.62
CA ARG A 53 -10.10 2.31 -10.02
C ARG A 53 -10.29 0.79 -10.15
N ARG A 54 -9.62 0.00 -9.31
CA ARG A 54 -9.79 -1.47 -9.30
C ARG A 54 -11.24 -1.85 -8.99
N ALA A 55 -11.85 -1.22 -8.00
CA ALA A 55 -13.23 -1.48 -7.60
C ALA A 55 -14.26 -1.06 -8.67
N ASP A 56 -13.94 -0.01 -9.45
CA ASP A 56 -14.77 0.52 -10.54
C ASP A 56 -14.74 -0.34 -11.80
N LEU A 57 -13.67 -1.12 -12.02
CA LEU A 57 -13.58 -2.06 -13.15
C LEU A 57 -14.40 -3.33 -12.94
N ILE A 58 -14.69 -3.71 -11.68
CA ILE A 58 -15.35 -4.98 -11.36
C ILE A 58 -16.76 -5.10 -11.93
N PRO A 59 -17.65 -4.09 -11.87
CA PRO A 59 -18.98 -4.21 -12.47
C PRO A 59 -18.93 -4.53 -13.97
N ASN A 60 -18.01 -3.91 -14.71
CA ASN A 60 -17.82 -4.18 -16.14
C ASN A 60 -17.28 -5.58 -16.39
N LEU A 61 -16.35 -6.06 -15.53
CA LEU A 61 -15.85 -7.43 -15.58
C LEU A 61 -16.96 -8.45 -15.33
N VAL A 62 -17.75 -8.25 -14.27
CA VAL A 62 -18.88 -9.13 -13.90
C VAL A 62 -19.90 -9.17 -15.03
N ASN A 63 -20.27 -8.02 -15.63
CA ASN A 63 -21.21 -7.97 -16.74
C ASN A 63 -20.68 -8.70 -17.99
N THR A 64 -19.39 -8.55 -18.29
CA THR A 64 -18.76 -9.22 -19.45
C THR A 64 -18.73 -10.73 -19.26
N VAL A 65 -18.38 -11.20 -18.06
CA VAL A 65 -18.35 -12.63 -17.74
C VAL A 65 -19.75 -13.23 -17.63
N ALA A 66 -20.72 -12.50 -17.06
CA ALA A 66 -22.11 -12.94 -16.97
C ALA A 66 -22.79 -13.11 -18.34
N GLY A 67 -22.28 -12.45 -19.37
CA GLY A 67 -22.75 -12.61 -20.75
C GLY A 67 -22.37 -13.94 -21.40
N ALA A 68 -21.41 -14.68 -20.85
CA ALA A 68 -21.08 -16.03 -21.31
C ALA A 68 -22.14 -17.03 -20.83
N ALA A 69 -22.76 -17.72 -21.77
CA ALA A 69 -23.75 -18.75 -21.47
C ALA A 69 -23.12 -19.85 -20.61
N ASN A 70 -23.78 -20.22 -19.51
CA ASN A 70 -23.39 -21.27 -18.56
C ASN A 70 -22.20 -20.94 -17.61
N PHE A 71 -21.79 -19.68 -17.48
CA PHE A 71 -20.74 -19.34 -16.51
C PHE A 71 -21.16 -19.64 -15.05
N GLU A 72 -20.19 -20.04 -14.22
CA GLU A 72 -20.39 -20.39 -12.81
C GLU A 72 -20.86 -19.18 -11.98
N LYS A 73 -22.14 -19.16 -11.60
CA LYS A 73 -22.73 -18.09 -10.77
C LYS A 73 -22.04 -17.93 -9.41
N SER A 74 -21.58 -19.02 -8.81
CA SER A 74 -20.85 -19.00 -7.53
C SER A 74 -19.62 -18.10 -7.59
N THR A 75 -18.84 -18.20 -8.67
CA THR A 75 -17.61 -17.42 -8.88
C THR A 75 -17.90 -15.92 -9.01
N LEU A 76 -18.97 -15.56 -9.73
CA LEU A 76 -19.39 -14.16 -9.84
C LEU A 76 -19.89 -13.61 -8.49
N VAL A 77 -20.64 -14.40 -7.73
CA VAL A 77 -21.10 -14.04 -6.38
C VAL A 77 -19.91 -13.83 -5.44
N GLU A 78 -18.87 -14.66 -5.50
CA GLU A 78 -17.64 -14.45 -4.72
C GLU A 78 -16.96 -13.12 -5.06
N VAL A 79 -16.84 -12.77 -6.33
CA VAL A 79 -16.24 -11.49 -6.77
C VAL A 79 -17.08 -10.30 -6.31
N THR A 80 -18.41 -10.39 -6.43
CA THR A 80 -19.32 -9.35 -5.95
C THR A 80 -19.24 -9.18 -4.43
N ASN A 81 -19.19 -10.28 -3.68
CA ASN A 81 -19.05 -10.26 -2.22
C ASN A 81 -17.69 -9.69 -1.79
N ALA A 82 -16.61 -10.04 -2.48
CA ALA A 82 -15.28 -9.51 -2.21
C ALA A 82 -15.21 -8.00 -2.49
N ARG A 83 -15.84 -7.52 -3.57
CA ARG A 83 -16.00 -6.08 -3.84
C ARG A 83 -16.78 -5.39 -2.72
N ALA A 84 -17.87 -5.99 -2.26
CA ALA A 84 -18.67 -5.45 -1.17
C ALA A 84 -17.87 -5.38 0.14
N SER A 85 -17.01 -6.36 0.43
CA SER A 85 -16.08 -6.36 1.57
C SER A 85 -15.16 -5.14 1.54
N VAL A 86 -14.55 -4.85 0.38
CA VAL A 86 -13.74 -3.64 0.19
C VAL A 86 -14.53 -2.36 0.46
N GLY A 87 -15.78 -2.28 0.01
CA GLY A 87 -16.64 -1.13 0.25
C GLY A 87 -17.09 -0.93 1.71
N ARG A 88 -16.94 -1.94 2.58
CA ARG A 88 -17.24 -1.83 4.02
C ARG A 88 -16.07 -1.25 4.80
N VAL A 89 -14.84 -1.51 4.37
CA VAL A 89 -13.62 -1.01 5.02
C VAL A 89 -13.26 0.36 4.43
N GLN A 90 -14.04 1.37 4.78
CA GLN A 90 -13.82 2.74 4.31
C GLN A 90 -12.85 3.48 5.22
N LEU A 91 -11.67 3.75 4.70
CA LEU A 91 -10.73 4.71 5.27
C LEU A 91 -10.91 6.05 4.57
N ASP A 92 -10.71 7.15 5.29
CA ASP A 92 -10.72 8.49 4.72
C ASP A 92 -9.70 8.55 3.56
N PRO A 93 -10.12 8.86 2.32
CA PRO A 93 -9.23 8.87 1.18
C PRO A 93 -8.17 9.97 1.25
N ASN A 94 -8.40 11.02 2.02
CA ASN A 94 -7.51 12.19 2.10
C ASN A 94 -6.66 12.21 3.37
N LYS A 95 -6.81 11.21 4.25
CA LYS A 95 -6.09 11.15 5.52
C LYS A 95 -5.54 9.76 5.74
N ALA A 96 -4.22 9.65 5.78
CA ALA A 96 -3.57 8.37 6.00
C ALA A 96 -3.99 7.78 7.37
N PRO A 97 -4.20 6.45 7.44
CA PRO A 97 -4.54 5.80 8.69
C PRO A 97 -3.45 6.05 9.74
N SER A 98 -3.85 6.28 10.98
CA SER A 98 -2.95 6.35 12.13
C SER A 98 -2.85 5.02 12.87
N ASP A 99 -3.86 4.16 12.71
CA ASP A 99 -3.94 2.85 13.33
C ASP A 99 -3.49 1.74 12.37
N ALA A 100 -2.57 0.90 12.85
CA ALA A 100 -2.10 -0.26 12.12
C ALA A 100 -3.21 -1.30 11.89
N ALA A 101 -4.14 -1.45 12.85
CA ALA A 101 -5.25 -2.40 12.73
C ALA A 101 -6.20 -2.01 11.58
N GLN A 102 -6.53 -0.72 11.45
CA GLN A 102 -7.32 -0.19 10.35
C GLN A 102 -6.64 -0.40 8.99
N LEU A 103 -5.34 -0.14 8.90
CA LEU A 103 -4.59 -0.38 7.65
C LEU A 103 -4.51 -1.88 7.33
N GLN A 104 -4.42 -2.74 8.34
CA GLN A 104 -4.40 -4.20 8.15
C GLN A 104 -5.76 -4.73 7.69
N GLU A 105 -6.86 -4.26 8.26
CA GLU A 105 -8.21 -4.61 7.83
C GLU A 105 -8.45 -4.20 6.37
N PHE A 106 -8.03 -2.98 6.00
CA PHE A 106 -8.07 -2.51 4.63
C PHE A 106 -7.27 -3.42 3.70
N GLN A 107 -6.02 -3.76 4.06
CA GLN A 107 -5.21 -4.69 3.28
C GLN A 107 -5.85 -6.08 3.13
N ALA A 108 -6.49 -6.60 4.20
CA ALA A 108 -7.16 -7.88 4.18
C ALA A 108 -8.35 -7.88 3.21
N ALA A 109 -9.20 -6.85 3.26
CA ALA A 109 -10.32 -6.70 2.33
C ALA A 109 -9.84 -6.59 0.88
N GLN A 110 -8.80 -5.80 0.64
CA GLN A 110 -8.21 -5.68 -0.70
C GLN A 110 -7.59 -7.00 -1.18
N GLY A 111 -6.99 -7.80 -0.29
CA GLY A 111 -6.46 -9.12 -0.61
C GLY A 111 -7.54 -10.16 -0.92
N GLN A 112 -8.68 -10.12 -0.22
CA GLN A 112 -9.85 -10.96 -0.54
C GLN A 112 -10.34 -10.70 -1.98
N LEU A 113 -10.37 -9.44 -2.40
CA LEU A 113 -10.71 -9.07 -3.77
C LEU A 113 -9.67 -9.60 -4.77
N SER A 114 -8.37 -9.40 -4.54
CA SER A 114 -7.32 -9.97 -5.41
C SER A 114 -7.48 -11.48 -5.57
N ASN A 115 -7.73 -12.20 -4.47
CA ASN A 115 -7.91 -13.66 -4.48
C ASN A 115 -9.16 -14.09 -5.26
N ALA A 116 -10.28 -13.37 -5.12
CA ALA A 116 -11.50 -13.65 -5.87
C ALA A 116 -11.29 -13.42 -7.39
N LEU A 117 -10.57 -12.36 -7.76
CA LEU A 117 -10.19 -12.10 -9.14
C LEU A 117 -9.26 -13.19 -9.70
N SER A 118 -8.27 -13.65 -8.93
CA SER A 118 -7.41 -14.77 -9.35
C SER A 118 -8.20 -16.06 -9.60
N ARG A 119 -9.15 -16.39 -8.71
CA ARG A 119 -10.04 -17.54 -8.93
C ARG A 119 -10.90 -17.37 -10.18
N LEU A 120 -11.47 -16.18 -10.39
CA LEU A 120 -12.22 -15.87 -11.61
C LEU A 120 -11.39 -16.13 -12.87
N LEU A 121 -10.14 -15.67 -12.91
CA LEU A 121 -9.25 -15.90 -14.06
C LEU A 121 -9.00 -17.39 -14.33
N VAL A 122 -8.80 -18.19 -13.27
CA VAL A 122 -8.65 -19.65 -13.40
C VAL A 122 -9.91 -20.30 -13.94
N VAL A 123 -11.10 -19.87 -13.51
CA VAL A 123 -12.37 -20.40 -14.03
C VAL A 123 -12.54 -20.02 -15.50
N VAL A 124 -12.21 -18.79 -15.89
CA VAL A 124 -12.32 -18.31 -17.27
C VAL A 124 -11.47 -19.12 -18.26
N GLU A 125 -10.38 -19.76 -17.82
CA GLU A 125 -9.59 -20.64 -18.69
C GLU A 125 -10.41 -21.80 -19.30
N ARG A 126 -11.50 -22.20 -18.65
CA ARG A 126 -12.42 -23.25 -19.10
C ARG A 126 -13.45 -22.78 -20.13
N TYR A 127 -13.50 -21.48 -20.42
CA TYR A 127 -14.48 -20.82 -21.28
C TYR A 127 -13.77 -20.11 -22.45
N PRO A 128 -13.44 -20.80 -23.55
CA PRO A 128 -12.69 -20.25 -24.68
C PRO A 128 -13.31 -18.98 -25.28
N GLU A 129 -14.63 -18.87 -25.26
CA GLU A 129 -15.38 -17.71 -25.73
C GLU A 129 -15.11 -16.44 -24.91
N LEU A 130 -14.89 -16.57 -23.59
CA LEU A 130 -14.48 -15.44 -22.74
C LEU A 130 -13.02 -15.10 -22.97
N ARG A 131 -12.16 -16.10 -23.15
CA ARG A 131 -10.74 -15.88 -23.47
C ARG A 131 -10.55 -15.14 -24.78
N ALA A 132 -11.40 -15.41 -25.78
CA ALA A 132 -11.39 -14.72 -27.07
C ALA A 132 -12.13 -13.37 -27.06
N ASN A 133 -12.81 -13.03 -25.96
CA ASN A 133 -13.57 -11.79 -25.86
C ASN A 133 -12.63 -10.60 -25.64
N GLN A 134 -12.59 -9.68 -26.62
CA GLN A 134 -11.73 -8.49 -26.58
C GLN A 134 -12.01 -7.59 -25.36
N ASN A 135 -13.26 -7.46 -24.93
CA ASN A 135 -13.62 -6.65 -23.76
C ASN A 135 -13.09 -7.29 -22.48
N PHE A 136 -13.17 -8.63 -22.37
CA PHE A 136 -12.61 -9.36 -21.23
C PHE A 136 -11.09 -9.20 -21.17
N GLN A 137 -10.38 -9.42 -22.28
CA GLN A 137 -8.92 -9.24 -22.36
C GLN A 137 -8.50 -7.82 -21.97
N SER A 138 -9.24 -6.81 -22.44
CA SER A 138 -8.98 -5.41 -22.07
C SER A 138 -9.15 -5.16 -20.58
N LEU A 139 -10.23 -5.68 -19.97
CA LEU A 139 -10.48 -5.54 -18.53
C LEU A 139 -9.44 -6.28 -17.70
N GLN A 140 -9.01 -7.47 -18.15
CA GLN A 140 -7.93 -8.23 -17.52
C GLN A 140 -6.62 -7.42 -17.52
N ALA A 141 -6.23 -6.87 -18.66
CA ALA A 141 -5.03 -6.04 -18.77
C ALA A 141 -5.11 -4.77 -17.91
N GLN A 142 -6.29 -4.14 -17.84
CA GLN A 142 -6.51 -2.98 -16.97
C GLN A 142 -6.41 -3.33 -15.48
N LEU A 143 -6.96 -4.48 -15.07
CA LEU A 143 -6.89 -4.96 -13.69
C LEU A 143 -5.44 -5.32 -13.31
N GLU A 144 -4.72 -6.01 -14.18
CA GLU A 144 -3.29 -6.32 -13.99
C GLU A 144 -2.46 -5.04 -13.86
N GLY A 145 -2.64 -4.09 -14.79
CA GLY A 145 -1.98 -2.79 -14.73
C GLY A 145 -2.32 -2.02 -13.45
N THR A 146 -3.55 -2.17 -12.94
CA THR A 146 -3.98 -1.57 -11.67
C THR A 146 -3.30 -2.27 -10.47
N GLU A 147 -3.18 -3.59 -10.47
CA GLU A 147 -2.50 -4.35 -9.41
C GLU A 147 -1.00 -4.02 -9.34
N ASN A 148 -0.34 -3.92 -10.50
CA ASN A 148 1.05 -3.49 -10.59
C ASN A 148 1.21 -2.07 -10.03
N ARG A 149 0.30 -1.16 -10.36
CA ARG A 149 0.32 0.20 -9.81
C ARG A 149 0.04 0.22 -8.32
N ILE A 150 -0.86 -0.62 -7.79
CA ILE A 150 -1.08 -0.77 -6.35
C ILE A 150 0.23 -1.14 -5.64
N ALA A 151 0.98 -2.12 -6.17
CA ALA A 151 2.26 -2.51 -5.58
C ALA A 151 3.25 -1.34 -5.52
N VAL A 152 3.36 -0.56 -6.59
CA VAL A 152 4.21 0.64 -6.66
C VAL A 152 3.76 1.71 -5.66
N GLU A 153 2.47 2.06 -5.64
CA GLU A 153 1.96 3.13 -4.75
C GLU A 153 2.06 2.75 -3.27
N ARG A 154 1.92 1.46 -2.92
CA ARG A 154 2.18 0.96 -1.56
C ARG A 154 3.65 1.13 -1.17
N GLY A 155 4.57 0.85 -2.09
CA GLY A 155 6.01 1.09 -1.90
C GLY A 155 6.32 2.57 -1.70
N ASN A 156 5.76 3.44 -2.55
CA ASN A 156 5.90 4.89 -2.45
C ASN A 156 5.35 5.41 -1.11
N PHE A 157 4.17 4.95 -0.70
CA PHE A 157 3.58 5.28 0.60
C PHE A 157 4.51 4.89 1.74
N ASN A 158 5.03 3.66 1.74
CA ASN A 158 5.98 3.21 2.75
C ASN A 158 7.24 4.09 2.81
N SER A 159 7.78 4.52 1.67
CA SER A 159 8.95 5.40 1.61
C SER A 159 8.68 6.78 2.25
N VAL A 160 7.52 7.38 1.95
CA VAL A 160 7.12 8.67 2.54
C VAL A 160 6.82 8.53 4.04
N VAL A 161 6.13 7.46 4.44
CA VAL A 161 5.88 7.12 5.85
C VAL A 161 7.17 6.90 6.61
N GLN A 162 8.17 6.23 6.01
CA GLN A 162 9.47 6.03 6.65
C GLN A 162 10.12 7.39 6.97
N SER A 163 10.18 8.29 5.99
CA SER A 163 10.74 9.62 6.15
C SER A 163 10.02 10.42 7.23
N TYR A 164 8.68 10.39 7.23
CA TYR A 164 7.86 11.03 8.25
C TYR A 164 8.08 10.44 9.64
N ASN A 165 8.08 9.11 9.77
CA ASN A 165 8.26 8.41 11.04
C ASN A 165 9.64 8.67 11.64
N VAL A 166 10.69 8.73 10.81
CA VAL A 166 12.03 9.14 11.25
C VAL A 166 11.99 10.57 11.79
N ALA A 167 11.38 11.52 11.07
CA ALA A 167 11.27 12.89 11.53
C ALA A 167 10.53 12.99 12.88
N VAL A 168 9.38 12.33 13.01
CA VAL A 168 8.56 12.30 14.23
C VAL A 168 9.32 11.68 15.42
N ARG A 169 10.19 10.70 15.20
CA ARG A 169 10.90 9.98 16.27
C ARG A 169 12.27 10.57 16.60
N SER A 170 12.82 11.42 15.74
CA SER A 170 14.17 11.99 15.93
C SER A 170 14.19 13.08 17.00
N PHE A 171 15.21 13.10 17.84
CA PHE A 171 15.46 14.22 18.75
C PHE A 171 16.05 15.42 17.98
N PRO A 172 15.63 16.67 18.26
CA PRO A 172 14.63 17.09 19.24
C PRO A 172 13.18 17.18 18.70
N THR A 173 12.95 16.81 17.44
CA THR A 173 11.63 16.86 16.79
C THR A 173 10.55 16.07 17.52
N ASN A 174 10.89 14.94 18.15
CA ASN A 174 9.98 14.10 18.93
C ASN A 174 9.26 14.82 20.08
N MET A 175 9.90 15.83 20.70
CA MET A 175 9.28 16.64 21.75
C MET A 175 8.16 17.49 21.19
N ILE A 176 8.39 18.11 20.03
CA ILE A 176 7.40 18.92 19.30
C ILE A 176 6.31 18.00 18.76
N ALA A 177 6.69 16.85 18.21
CA ALA A 177 5.75 15.86 17.71
C ALA A 177 4.77 15.40 18.79
N GLY A 178 5.26 15.05 19.98
CA GLY A 178 4.42 14.67 21.13
C GLY A 178 3.52 15.81 21.62
N MET A 179 4.04 17.05 21.67
CA MET A 179 3.26 18.22 22.12
C MET A 179 2.11 18.59 21.18
N PHE A 180 2.31 18.44 19.86
CA PHE A 180 1.34 18.83 18.84
C PHE A 180 0.59 17.64 18.21
N GLY A 181 0.76 16.43 18.74
CA GLY A 181 0.00 15.24 18.31
C GLY A 181 0.42 14.63 16.97
N PHE A 182 1.67 14.84 16.52
CA PHE A 182 2.21 14.14 15.36
C PHE A 182 2.59 12.71 15.75
N SER A 183 1.76 11.75 15.37
CA SER A 183 1.98 10.32 15.64
C SER A 183 2.57 9.59 14.43
N PRO A 184 3.44 8.59 14.62
CA PRO A 184 3.91 7.72 13.53
C PRO A 184 2.75 7.09 12.74
N ARG A 185 2.98 6.80 11.46
CA ARG A 185 2.03 6.14 10.57
C ARG A 185 2.43 4.67 10.33
N PRO A 186 1.46 3.76 10.19
CA PRO A 186 1.73 2.36 9.88
C PRO A 186 2.21 2.18 8.44
N PHE A 187 2.93 1.08 8.19
CA PHE A 187 3.37 0.68 6.86
C PHE A 187 2.40 -0.34 6.24
N PHE A 188 2.30 -0.36 4.92
CA PHE A 188 1.82 -1.54 4.22
C PHE A 188 2.79 -2.70 4.45
N THR A 189 2.25 -3.87 4.78
CA THR A 189 3.04 -5.09 5.02
C THR A 189 2.95 -6.03 3.83
N ALA A 190 3.94 -6.90 3.66
CA ALA A 190 3.81 -7.99 2.70
C ALA A 190 2.59 -8.85 3.04
N ALA A 191 2.00 -9.51 2.02
CA ALA A 191 0.93 -10.46 2.25
C ALA A 191 1.43 -11.58 3.19
N ALA A 192 0.59 -12.01 4.12
CA ALA A 192 0.91 -13.14 4.99
C ALA A 192 1.26 -14.37 4.13
N GLY A 193 2.46 -14.94 4.33
CA GLY A 193 2.97 -16.07 3.55
C GLY A 193 3.91 -15.71 2.38
N ALA A 194 4.13 -14.43 2.07
CA ALA A 194 5.17 -14.00 1.11
C ALA A 194 6.60 -14.38 1.55
N GLU A 195 6.78 -14.67 2.83
CA GLU A 195 8.01 -15.20 3.43
C GLU A 195 8.31 -16.65 3.02
N ARG A 196 7.31 -17.38 2.50
CA ARG A 196 7.44 -18.77 2.05
C ARG A 196 7.48 -18.79 0.51
N PRO A 197 8.66 -18.85 -0.12
CA PRO A 197 8.73 -18.98 -1.57
C PRO A 197 7.99 -20.27 -2.01
N PRO A 198 7.29 -20.24 -3.15
CA PRO A 198 6.61 -21.43 -3.66
C PRO A 198 7.66 -22.53 -3.92
N PRO A 199 7.42 -23.79 -3.49
CA PRO A 199 8.35 -24.88 -3.76
C PRO A 199 8.39 -25.14 -5.27
N VAL A 200 9.50 -24.79 -5.91
CA VAL A 200 9.72 -25.09 -7.32
C VAL A 200 10.29 -26.50 -7.42
N GLN A 201 9.42 -27.48 -7.65
CA GLN A 201 9.82 -28.85 -7.96
C GLN A 201 9.86 -29.03 -9.47
N PHE A 202 11.05 -28.91 -10.06
CA PHE A 202 11.25 -29.35 -11.42
C PHE A 202 11.41 -30.88 -11.43
N ASN A 203 10.40 -31.60 -11.90
CA ASN A 203 10.55 -33.04 -12.14
C ASN A 203 11.22 -33.27 -13.50
N PHE A 204 12.55 -33.37 -13.51
CA PHE A 204 13.35 -33.71 -14.70
C PHE A 204 13.64 -35.22 -14.82
N ALA A 205 12.99 -36.09 -14.03
CA ALA A 205 13.28 -37.52 -14.05
C ALA A 205 12.44 -38.26 -15.11
N SER A 206 12.81 -38.08 -16.38
CA SER A 206 12.63 -39.12 -17.39
C SER A 206 14.03 -39.64 -17.75
N PRO A 207 14.38 -40.92 -17.51
CA PRO A 207 15.71 -41.42 -17.84
C PRO A 207 15.93 -41.32 -19.35
N ALA A 208 17.07 -40.76 -19.76
CA ALA A 208 17.53 -40.85 -21.14
C ALA A 208 17.60 -42.34 -21.54
N PRO A 209 17.08 -42.74 -22.72
CA PRO A 209 17.22 -44.11 -23.19
C PRO A 209 18.70 -44.45 -23.30
N ALA A 210 19.13 -45.51 -22.61
CA ALA A 210 20.50 -45.98 -22.63
C ALA A 210 20.92 -46.31 -24.06
N ALA A 211 22.02 -45.71 -24.53
CA ALA A 211 22.61 -46.02 -25.82
C ALA A 211 23.08 -47.48 -25.82
N SER A 212 22.56 -48.28 -26.75
CA SER A 212 23.01 -49.65 -26.99
C SER A 212 24.50 -49.67 -27.35
N PRO A 213 25.32 -50.56 -26.76
CA PRO A 213 26.72 -50.69 -27.16
C PRO A 213 26.79 -51.23 -28.59
N VAL A 214 27.40 -50.45 -29.48
CA VAL A 214 27.77 -50.86 -30.83
C VAL A 214 28.85 -51.94 -30.71
N ALA A 215 28.54 -53.16 -31.16
CA ALA A 215 29.53 -54.21 -31.32
C ALA A 215 30.44 -53.85 -32.51
N SER A 216 31.73 -53.72 -32.25
CA SER A 216 32.76 -53.59 -33.30
C SER A 216 33.05 -54.96 -33.93
N PRO A 217 33.35 -55.02 -35.25
CA PRO A 217 33.63 -56.26 -35.98
C PRO A 217 34.99 -56.89 -35.64
#